data_AF-A0A1V0TQY8-F1
#
_entry.id   AF-A0A1V0TQY8-F1
#
_cell.length_a   1.000
_cell.length_b   1.000
_cell.length_c   1.000
_cell.angle_alpha   90.00
_cell.angle_beta   90.00
_cell.angle_gamma   90.00
#
_symmetry.space_group_name_H-M   'P 1'
#
loop_
_entity.id
_entity.type
_entity.pdbx_description
1 polymer ?
#
loop_
_entity_poly.entity_id
_entity_poly.type
_entity_poly.pdbx_seq_one_letter_code
_entity_poly.pdbx_strand_id
1 'polypeptide(L)'
;MSNQVKKNALRAGTITAGTALLMLMSSPAFAVMHDDGEDPGPGLNVAETLGLYVVLPVVLFLVIAGLVIVGDKSRKQAKSES
;
A
#
# COMPACT_ATOMS: atom_id res chain seq x y z
N MET A 1 56.25 -19.13 -6.03
CA MET A 1 54.86 -19.10 -6.53
C MET A 1 54.88 -19.44 -8.02
N SER A 2 54.11 -20.44 -8.47
CA SER A 2 54.19 -20.91 -9.86
C SER A 2 53.63 -19.88 -10.84
N ASN A 3 54.15 -19.87 -12.08
CA ASN A 3 53.68 -18.98 -13.14
C ASN A 3 52.20 -19.19 -13.48
N GLN A 4 51.66 -20.40 -13.25
CA GLN A 4 50.25 -20.71 -13.44
C GLN A 4 49.36 -20.00 -12.43
N VAL A 5 49.78 -19.93 -11.16
CA VAL A 5 49.05 -19.21 -10.11
C VAL A 5 49.01 -17.70 -10.40
N LYS A 6 50.14 -17.13 -10.88
CA LYS A 6 50.19 -15.70 -11.25
C LYS A 6 49.24 -15.36 -12.41
N LYS A 7 49.18 -16.21 -13.44
CA LYS A 7 48.27 -16.03 -14.59
C LYS A 7 46.80 -16.15 -14.18
N ASN A 8 46.47 -17.11 -13.32
CA ASN A 8 45.10 -17.26 -12.83
C ASN A 8 44.68 -16.09 -11.94
N ALA A 9 45.58 -15.60 -11.07
CA ALA A 9 45.33 -14.42 -10.24
C ALA A 9 45.07 -13.17 -11.10
N LEU A 10 45.84 -12.97 -12.16
CA LEU A 10 45.64 -11.84 -13.08
C LEU A 10 44.27 -11.95 -13.79
N ARG A 11 43.91 -13.13 -14.30
CA ARG A 11 42.61 -13.35 -14.97
C ARG A 11 41.42 -13.18 -14.03
N ALA A 12 41.54 -13.67 -12.80
CA ALA A 12 40.52 -13.49 -11.78
C ALA A 12 40.36 -12.02 -11.43
N GLY A 13 41.47 -11.30 -11.22
CA GLY A 13 41.45 -9.86 -10.94
C GLY A 13 40.83 -9.04 -12.07
N THR A 14 41.14 -9.34 -13.34
CA THR A 14 40.56 -8.62 -14.48
C THR A 14 39.06 -8.88 -14.63
N ILE A 15 38.60 -10.10 -14.39
CA ILE A 15 37.16 -10.41 -14.43
C ILE A 15 36.44 -9.72 -13.28
N THR A 16 36.93 -9.82 -12.05
CA THR A 16 36.31 -9.17 -10.89
C THR A 16 36.25 -7.65 -11.07
N ALA A 17 37.35 -7.02 -11.50
CA ALA A 17 37.37 -5.58 -11.74
C ALA A 17 36.46 -5.17 -12.90
N GLY A 18 36.45 -5.93 -14.00
CA GLY A 18 35.56 -5.69 -15.13
C GLY A 18 34.09 -5.82 -14.75
N THR A 19 33.71 -6.89 -14.04
CA THR A 19 32.34 -7.11 -13.56
C THR A 19 31.94 -6.04 -12.54
N ALA A 20 32.82 -5.64 -11.62
CA ALA A 20 32.52 -4.57 -10.67
C ALA A 20 32.29 -3.22 -11.37
N LEU A 21 33.08 -2.90 -12.40
CA LEU A 21 32.91 -1.69 -13.20
C LEU A 21 31.60 -1.73 -14.01
N LEU A 22 31.29 -2.86 -14.64
CA LEU A 22 30.02 -3.04 -15.35
C LEU A 22 28.81 -2.95 -14.42
N MET A 23 28.89 -3.54 -13.23
CA MET A 23 27.85 -3.44 -12.19
C MET A 23 27.65 -1.99 -11.72
N LEU A 24 28.73 -1.21 -11.58
CA LEU A 24 28.64 0.21 -11.23
C LEU A 24 27.93 1.01 -12.33
N MET A 25 28.23 0.72 -13.60
CA MET A 25 27.56 1.36 -14.75
C MET A 25 26.10 0.92 -14.93
N SER A 26 25.74 -0.29 -14.47
CA SER A 26 24.40 -0.86 -14.61
C SER A 26 23.51 -0.68 -13.38
N SER A 27 24.02 -0.08 -12.29
CA SER A 27 23.24 0.17 -11.07
C SER A 27 22.65 1.58 -11.14
N PRO A 28 21.38 1.76 -11.52
CA PRO A 28 20.74 3.05 -11.41
C PRO A 28 20.75 3.50 -9.94
N ALA A 29 21.14 4.74 -9.69
CA ALA A 29 20.82 5.39 -8.42
C ALA A 29 19.30 5.58 -8.40
N PHE A 30 18.58 4.71 -7.68
CA PHE A 30 17.12 4.76 -7.49
C PHE A 30 16.63 6.02 -6.75
N ALA A 31 17.43 7.09 -6.71
CA ALA A 31 17.05 8.40 -6.19
C ALA A 31 16.38 9.30 -7.25
N VAL A 32 16.37 8.89 -8.54
CA VAL A 32 15.74 9.65 -9.64
C VAL A 32 14.36 9.10 -10.01
N MET A 33 14.03 7.87 -9.60
CA MET A 33 12.64 7.41 -9.67
C MET A 33 11.94 7.98 -8.45
N HIS A 34 11.13 9.02 -8.66
CA HIS A 34 10.19 9.49 -7.66
C HIS A 34 9.33 8.27 -7.28
N ASP A 35 9.40 7.85 -6.02
CA ASP A 35 8.60 6.73 -5.54
C ASP A 35 7.16 7.23 -5.46
N ASP A 36 6.20 6.47 -6.00
CA ASP A 36 4.78 6.84 -5.95
C ASP A 36 4.26 6.85 -4.50
N GLY A 37 5.07 6.40 -3.53
CA GLY A 37 4.85 6.59 -2.09
C GLY A 37 5.25 7.96 -1.53
N GLU A 38 6.04 8.76 -2.27
CA GLU A 38 6.46 10.12 -1.86
C GLU A 38 5.40 11.18 -2.21
N ASP A 39 4.55 10.94 -3.21
CA ASP A 39 3.40 11.81 -3.52
C ASP A 39 2.11 11.18 -2.96
N PRO A 40 1.60 11.64 -1.80
CA PRO A 40 0.37 11.13 -1.22
C PRO A 40 -0.89 11.49 -2.04
N GLY A 41 -0.73 12.20 -3.16
CA GLY A 41 -1.82 12.74 -3.95
C GLY A 41 -2.54 13.90 -3.25
N PRO A 42 -3.57 14.47 -3.89
CA PRO A 42 -4.36 15.52 -3.28
C PRO A 42 -5.13 14.97 -2.06
N GLY A 43 -4.84 15.52 -0.88
CA GLY A 43 -5.55 15.18 0.34
C GLY A 43 -7.03 15.58 0.28
N LEU A 44 -7.88 14.82 0.98
CA LEU A 44 -9.30 15.13 1.09
C LEU A 44 -9.52 16.47 1.79
N ASN A 45 -10.53 17.21 1.34
CA ASN A 45 -11.01 18.37 2.09
C ASN A 45 -11.56 17.91 3.46
N VAL A 46 -11.50 18.79 4.46
CA VAL A 46 -12.10 18.61 5.79
C VAL A 46 -13.56 18.21 5.68
N ALA A 47 -14.31 18.84 4.76
CA ALA A 47 -15.72 18.52 4.55
C ALA A 47 -15.92 17.08 4.03
N GLU A 48 -15.08 16.62 3.11
CA GLU A 48 -15.14 15.25 2.59
C GLU A 48 -14.75 14.23 3.66
N THR A 49 -13.72 14.54 4.44
CA THR A 49 -13.26 13.69 5.54
C THR A 49 -14.36 13.51 6.58
N LEU A 50 -14.97 14.61 7.04
CA LEU A 50 -16.07 14.54 8.00
C LEU A 50 -17.32 13.90 7.39
N GLY A 51 -17.62 14.19 6.12
CA GLY A 51 -18.74 13.59 5.41
C GLY A 51 -18.62 12.06 5.33
N LEU A 52 -17.46 11.55 4.89
CA LEU A 52 -17.24 10.13 4.66
C LEU A 52 -17.00 9.34 5.96
N TYR A 53 -16.24 9.89 6.91
CA TYR A 53 -15.81 9.14 8.09
C TYR A 53 -16.62 9.41 9.35
N VAL A 54 -17.49 10.43 9.35
CA VAL A 54 -18.33 10.75 10.52
C VAL A 54 -19.80 10.72 10.15
N VAL A 55 -20.21 11.50 9.16
CA VAL A 55 -21.63 11.63 8.80
C VAL A 55 -22.17 10.33 8.20
N LEU A 56 -21.45 9.72 7.25
CA LEU A 56 -21.89 8.49 6.59
C LEU A 56 -22.08 7.32 7.58
N PRO A 57 -21.16 7.03 8.53
CA PRO A 57 -21.40 6.05 9.58
C PRO A 57 -22.63 6.34 10.46
N VAL A 58 -22.85 7.61 10.84
CA VAL A 58 -24.01 8.01 11.65
C VAL A 58 -25.32 7.79 10.88
N VAL A 59 -25.37 8.18 9.61
CA VAL A 59 -26.54 7.95 8.76
C VAL A 59 -26.84 6.46 8.61
N LEU A 60 -25.81 5.63 8.34
CA LEU A 60 -25.97 4.18 8.26
C LEU A 60 -26.53 3.61 9.57
N PHE A 61 -26.03 4.04 10.72
CA PHE A 61 -26.54 3.62 12.01
C PHE A 61 -28.01 3.98 12.19
N LEU A 62 -28.40 5.23 11.87
CA LEU A 62 -29.79 5.67 12.01
C LEU A 62 -30.74 4.92 11.08
N VAL A 63 -30.30 4.62 9.85
CA VAL A 63 -31.07 3.80 8.91
C VAL A 63 -31.30 2.40 9.51
N ILE A 64 -30.26 1.74 10.01
CA ILE A 64 -30.36 0.40 10.61
C ILE A 64 -31.28 0.45 11.84
N ALA A 65 -31.06 1.40 12.75
CA ALA A 65 -31.87 1.55 13.95
C ALA A 65 -33.35 1.80 13.61
N GLY A 66 -33.62 2.66 12.62
CA GLY A 66 -34.98 2.92 12.13
C GLY A 66 -35.63 1.66 11.56
N LEU A 67 -34.92 0.91 10.72
CA LEU A 67 -35.40 -0.35 10.16
C LEU A 67 -35.68 -1.39 11.27
N VAL A 68 -34.84 -1.48 12.28
CA VAL A 68 -35.05 -2.37 13.44
C VAL A 68 -36.31 -2.00 14.20
N ILE A 69 -36.55 -0.70 14.47
CA ILE A 69 -37.75 -0.23 15.18
C ILE A 69 -39.02 -0.53 14.37
N VAL A 70 -39.00 -0.27 13.07
CA VAL A 70 -40.13 -0.57 12.17
C VAL A 70 -40.40 -2.08 12.14
N GLY A 71 -39.35 -2.89 11.98
CA GLY A 71 -39.46 -4.35 11.98
C GLY A 71 -39.97 -4.91 13.32
N ASP A 72 -39.56 -4.35 14.45
CA ASP A 72 -40.01 -4.81 15.77
C ASP A 72 -41.48 -4.48 16.04
N LYS A 73 -41.93 -3.28 15.65
CA LYS A 73 -43.35 -2.90 15.73
C LYS A 73 -44.23 -3.85 14.92
N SER A 74 -43.81 -4.21 13.70
CA SER A 74 -44.57 -5.13 12.84
C SER A 74 -44.74 -6.52 13.50
N ARG A 75 -43.69 -7.06 14.14
CA ARG A 75 -43.79 -8.35 14.86
C ARG A 75 -44.69 -8.29 16.10
N LYS A 76 -44.66 -7.18 16.85
CA LYS A 76 -45.52 -7.02 18.02
C LYS A 76 -47.01 -6.93 17.66
N GLN A 77 -47.34 -6.28 16.55
CA GLN A 77 -48.72 -6.23 16.04
C GLN A 77 -49.22 -7.62 15.62
N ALA A 78 -48.41 -8.39 14.89
CA ALA A 78 -48.78 -9.75 14.49
C ALA A 78 -49.04 -10.71 15.68
N LYS A 79 -48.36 -10.52 16.81
CA LYS A 79 -48.56 -11.32 18.04
C LYS A 79 -49.81 -10.93 18.83
N SER A 80 -50.32 -9.71 18.64
CA SER A 80 -51.52 -9.21 19.32
C SER A 80 -52.82 -9.67 18.64
N GLU A 81 -52.75 -10.12 17.39
CA GLU A 81 -53.91 -10.55 16.59
C GLU A 81 -54.07 -12.09 16.53
N SER A 82 -53.24 -12.85 17.25
CA SER A 82 -53.33 -14.32 17.43
C SER A 82 -53.79 -14.68 18.83
#